data_AF-A0A7C4J487-F1
#
_entry.id   AF-A0A7C4J487-F1
#
_cell.length_a   1.000
_cell.length_b   1.000
_cell.length_c   1.000
_cell.angle_alpha   90.00
_cell.angle_beta   90.00
_cell.angle_gamma   90.00
#
_symmetry.space_group_name_H-M   'P 1'
#
loop_
_entity.id
_entity.type
_entity.pdbx_description
1 polymer ?
#
loop_
_entity_poly.entity_id
_entity_poly.type
_entity_poly.pdbx_seq_one_letter_code
_entity_poly.pdbx_strand_id
1 'polypeptide(L)'
;MKTSSLYILRVLVVVCTLIFFISCDRENLYDIASGKSRTVYAIAYDGTTYTLIIASKWFDKTFTSNFAFPSPFSGIAVNQQHVIVYAATSTYKADNNLTSWLLYAPFPPTTPVIGYNDTFISLYDQFSLSSLQTTSSWDPISIPGATNCSFIFNGYDGKVYVYDETPSLFWVFSDSAIQMTISFLSSPGITPIGGYRTKNYYYIWSGNGNNSIFRTNGITDTNFNTTITWTSVIDVAVTDDDKIFAIINEVGNISLIQIHGDNDYTPLISLGNVGNFIMDCLDDDNIVIASYGNPSGYNGLFIYNINDKKIENFITTQDIIAIYVPRF
;
A
#
# COMPACT_ATOMS: atom_id res chain seq x y z
N MET A 1 -24.57 9.41 -56.78
CA MET A 1 -23.67 8.48 -56.05
C MET A 1 -22.64 9.18 -55.14
N LYS A 2 -22.79 10.47 -54.75
CA LYS A 2 -21.84 11.16 -53.83
C LYS A 2 -22.33 11.26 -52.37
N THR A 3 -23.62 11.05 -52.12
CA THR A 3 -24.25 11.20 -50.79
C THR A 3 -24.10 9.96 -49.90
N SER A 4 -23.99 8.77 -50.47
CA SER A 4 -23.86 7.50 -49.73
C SER A 4 -22.48 7.35 -49.08
N SER A 5 -21.41 7.80 -49.74
CA SER A 5 -20.04 7.75 -49.22
C SER A 5 -19.84 8.67 -48.01
N LEU A 6 -20.44 9.86 -48.03
CA LEU A 6 -20.34 10.83 -46.92
C LEU A 6 -21.08 10.35 -45.67
N TYR A 7 -22.22 9.66 -45.85
CA TYR A 7 -22.98 9.06 -44.75
C TYR A 7 -22.23 7.91 -44.09
N ILE A 8 -21.63 7.02 -44.89
CA ILE A 8 -20.82 5.90 -44.37
C ILE A 8 -19.62 6.42 -43.58
N LEU A 9 -18.93 7.46 -44.09
CA LEU A 9 -17.79 8.05 -43.39
C LEU A 9 -18.19 8.67 -42.03
N ARG A 10 -19.34 9.35 -41.97
CA ARG A 10 -19.84 9.94 -40.71
C ARG A 10 -20.23 8.89 -39.68
N VAL A 11 -20.89 7.81 -40.12
CA VAL A 11 -21.21 6.68 -39.24
C VAL A 11 -19.93 6.02 -38.73
N LEU A 12 -18.92 5.83 -39.60
CA LEU A 12 -17.66 5.24 -39.20
C LEU A 12 -16.91 6.10 -38.18
N VAL A 13 -16.88 7.43 -38.37
CA VAL A 13 -16.26 8.35 -37.41
C VAL A 13 -16.98 8.29 -36.07
N VAL A 14 -18.32 8.33 -36.04
CA VAL A 14 -19.10 8.25 -34.80
C VAL A 14 -18.89 6.90 -34.10
N VAL A 15 -18.87 5.79 -34.84
CA VAL A 15 -18.63 4.46 -34.27
C VAL A 15 -17.20 4.37 -33.74
N CYS A 16 -16.20 4.90 -34.46
CA CYS A 16 -14.81 4.93 -33.99
C CYS A 16 -14.65 5.80 -32.74
N THR A 17 -15.26 6.99 -32.65
CA THR A 17 -15.23 7.78 -31.41
C THR A 17 -15.97 7.09 -30.29
N LEU A 18 -17.15 6.50 -30.55
CA LEU A 18 -17.91 5.77 -29.53
C LEU A 18 -17.12 4.57 -29.01
N ILE A 19 -16.50 3.79 -29.89
CA ILE A 19 -15.62 2.68 -29.52
C ILE A 19 -14.43 3.21 -28.72
N PHE A 20 -13.81 4.32 -29.13
CA PHE A 20 -12.67 4.91 -28.42
C PHE A 20 -13.05 5.38 -27.00
N PHE A 21 -14.22 5.99 -26.83
CA PHE A 21 -14.75 6.40 -25.53
C PHE A 21 -15.13 5.18 -24.66
N ILE A 22 -15.78 4.16 -25.24
CA ILE A 22 -16.17 2.94 -24.50
C ILE A 22 -14.95 2.06 -24.16
N SER A 23 -13.91 2.06 -25.01
CA SER A 23 -12.66 1.34 -24.75
C SER A 23 -11.77 2.05 -23.73
N CYS A 24 -11.88 3.37 -23.58
CA CYS A 24 -11.18 4.11 -22.53
C CYS A 24 -11.70 3.76 -21.12
N ASP A 25 -12.98 3.40 -20.98
CA ASP A 25 -13.55 3.01 -19.69
C ASP A 25 -13.28 1.55 -19.30
N ARG A 26 -12.91 0.69 -20.26
CA ARG A 26 -12.47 -0.69 -19.99
C ARG A 26 -10.96 -0.78 -19.90
N GLU A 27 -10.38 -0.10 -18.92
CA GLU A 27 -9.06 -0.56 -18.46
C GLU A 27 -9.29 -1.81 -17.63
N ASN A 28 -8.82 -2.95 -18.13
CA ASN A 28 -8.77 -4.17 -17.34
C ASN A 28 -7.74 -3.96 -16.21
N LEU A 29 -7.80 -4.75 -15.13
CA LEU A 29 -6.82 -4.71 -14.04
C LEU A 29 -5.37 -4.71 -14.56
N TYR A 30 -5.12 -5.42 -15.66
CA TYR A 30 -3.82 -5.49 -16.34
C TYR A 30 -3.35 -4.13 -16.90
N ASP A 31 -4.25 -3.34 -17.47
CA ASP A 31 -3.91 -2.01 -18.03
C ASP A 31 -3.65 -0.98 -16.91
N ILE A 32 -4.36 -1.14 -15.78
CA ILE A 32 -4.18 -0.35 -14.56
C ILE A 32 -2.87 -0.70 -13.84
N ALA A 33 -2.52 -1.99 -13.79
CA ALA A 33 -1.32 -2.49 -13.12
C ALA A 33 -0.03 -2.30 -13.94
N SER A 34 -0.13 -2.18 -15.27
CA SER A 34 1.01 -1.92 -16.17
C SER A 34 1.30 -0.44 -16.43
N GLY A 35 0.54 0.47 -15.78
CA GLY A 35 0.65 1.91 -15.95
C GLY A 35 1.98 2.50 -15.45
N LYS A 36 2.38 3.65 -16.03
CA LYS A 36 3.63 4.37 -15.70
C LYS A 36 3.65 5.02 -14.31
N SER A 37 2.58 4.92 -13.52
CA SER A 37 2.40 5.53 -12.20
C SER A 37 1.85 4.48 -11.27
N ARG A 38 2.30 4.47 -10.00
CA ARG A 38 1.73 3.57 -9.01
C ARG A 38 0.25 3.90 -8.80
N THR A 39 -0.50 2.85 -8.49
CA THR A 39 -1.95 2.89 -8.33
C THR A 39 -2.28 2.44 -6.92
N VAL A 40 -3.08 3.21 -6.19
CA VAL A 40 -3.64 2.79 -4.91
C VAL A 40 -4.89 1.96 -5.11
N TYR A 41 -5.02 0.91 -4.31
CA TYR A 41 -6.21 0.11 -4.18
C TYR A 41 -6.72 0.27 -2.75
N ALA A 42 -7.95 0.75 -2.59
CA ALA A 42 -8.52 1.07 -1.30
C ALA A 42 -9.91 0.44 -1.13
N ILE A 43 -10.23 0.00 0.09
CA ILE A 43 -11.58 -0.42 0.44
C ILE A 43 -12.23 0.69 1.27
N ALA A 44 -13.26 1.29 0.70
CA ALA A 44 -14.13 2.24 1.38
C ALA A 44 -15.34 1.53 1.98
N TYR A 45 -15.86 2.04 3.10
CA TYR A 45 -17.06 1.57 3.77
C TYR A 45 -17.96 2.75 4.16
N ASP A 46 -19.26 2.65 3.88
CA ASP A 46 -20.22 3.70 4.20
C ASP A 46 -21.16 3.37 5.38
N GLY A 47 -20.90 2.27 6.08
CA GLY A 47 -21.80 1.72 7.10
C GLY A 47 -22.69 0.58 6.60
N THR A 48 -22.76 0.36 5.29
CA THR A 48 -23.57 -0.70 4.67
C THR A 48 -22.87 -1.48 3.58
N THR A 49 -22.10 -0.80 2.72
CA THR A 49 -21.54 -1.34 1.49
C THR A 49 -20.04 -1.07 1.46
N TYR A 50 -19.29 -2.05 0.95
CA TYR A 50 -17.87 -1.87 0.68
C TYR A 50 -17.63 -1.56 -0.79
N THR A 51 -16.76 -0.60 -1.06
CA THR A 51 -16.44 -0.15 -2.41
C THR A 51 -14.93 -0.26 -2.64
N LEU A 52 -14.54 -0.88 -3.76
CA LEU A 52 -13.15 -0.88 -4.20
C LEU A 52 -12.89 0.42 -4.96
N ILE A 53 -11.96 1.21 -4.46
CA ILE A 53 -11.48 2.40 -5.13
C ILE A 53 -10.09 2.09 -5.69
N ILE A 54 -9.90 2.36 -6.97
CA ILE A 54 -8.62 2.25 -7.65
C ILE A 54 -8.26 3.64 -8.14
N ALA A 55 -7.19 4.22 -7.63
CA ALA A 55 -6.80 5.57 -7.99
C ALA A 55 -5.31 5.69 -8.27
N SER A 56 -4.96 6.63 -9.13
CA SER A 56 -3.60 7.09 -9.37
C SER A 56 -3.61 8.62 -9.35
N LYS A 57 -2.47 9.26 -9.63
CA LYS A 57 -2.45 10.71 -9.81
C LYS A 57 -3.21 11.20 -11.04
N TRP A 58 -3.53 10.32 -12.00
CA TRP A 58 -4.14 10.71 -13.28
C TRP A 58 -5.62 10.36 -13.40
N PHE A 59 -6.10 9.44 -12.57
CA PHE A 59 -7.48 8.96 -12.61
C PHE A 59 -7.88 8.37 -11.26
N ASP A 60 -9.18 8.34 -11.02
CA ASP A 60 -9.80 7.54 -9.98
C ASP A 60 -10.98 6.78 -10.58
N LYS A 61 -11.11 5.51 -10.19
CA LYS A 61 -12.18 4.60 -10.60
C LYS A 61 -12.76 3.94 -9.36
N THR A 62 -14.08 3.92 -9.31
CA THR A 62 -14.82 3.39 -8.17
C THR A 62 -15.63 2.19 -8.63
N PHE A 63 -15.34 1.03 -8.05
CA PHE A 63 -16.02 -0.23 -8.32
C PHE A 63 -16.87 -0.61 -7.12
N THR A 64 -18.17 -0.39 -7.27
CA THR A 64 -19.14 -0.75 -6.24
C THR A 64 -19.53 -2.21 -6.40
N SER A 65 -19.25 -3.00 -5.38
CA SER A 65 -19.87 -4.31 -5.21
C SER A 65 -20.82 -4.24 -4.02
N ASN A 66 -22.02 -4.77 -4.15
CA ASN A 66 -22.98 -4.87 -3.03
C ASN A 66 -22.60 -5.98 -2.04
N PHE A 67 -21.30 -6.15 -1.77
CA PHE A 67 -20.77 -7.21 -0.94
C PHE A 67 -20.36 -6.65 0.42
N ALA A 68 -20.83 -7.28 1.49
CA ALA A 68 -20.44 -6.99 2.86
C ALA A 68 -19.30 -7.93 3.26
N PHE A 69 -18.08 -7.42 3.46
CA PHE A 69 -17.00 -8.22 4.03
C PHE A 69 -17.29 -8.54 5.51
N PRO A 70 -16.97 -9.78 5.95
CA PRO A 70 -17.11 -10.14 7.36
C PRO A 70 -16.18 -9.28 8.23
N SER A 71 -16.63 -8.94 9.42
CA SER A 71 -15.79 -8.33 10.45
C SER A 71 -15.09 -9.42 11.28
N PRO A 72 -13.83 -9.21 11.73
CA PRO A 72 -12.99 -8.04 11.49
C PRO A 72 -12.35 -8.04 10.09
N PHE A 73 -12.25 -6.86 9.48
CA PHE A 73 -11.48 -6.69 8.25
C PHE A 73 -9.98 -6.78 8.54
N SER A 74 -9.21 -7.39 7.65
CA SER A 74 -7.79 -7.64 7.89
C SER A 74 -6.86 -6.95 6.88
N GLY A 75 -7.26 -6.79 5.61
CA GLY A 75 -6.45 -6.04 4.65
C GLY A 75 -6.83 -6.27 3.19
N ILE A 76 -6.10 -5.57 2.32
CA ILE A 76 -6.14 -5.71 0.87
C ILE A 76 -4.70 -5.93 0.38
N ALA A 77 -4.53 -6.79 -0.62
CA ALA A 77 -3.26 -6.99 -1.29
C ALA A 77 -3.48 -7.13 -2.79
N VAL A 78 -2.49 -6.70 -3.58
CA VAL A 78 -2.57 -6.72 -5.05
C VAL A 78 -1.28 -7.24 -5.63
N ASN A 79 -1.40 -8.16 -6.58
CA ASN A 79 -0.28 -8.62 -7.41
C ASN A 79 -0.54 -8.27 -8.89
N GLN A 80 0.28 -8.76 -9.82
CA GLN A 80 0.15 -8.38 -11.24
C GLN A 80 -1.16 -8.84 -11.90
N GLN A 81 -1.91 -9.75 -11.27
CA GLN A 81 -3.10 -10.37 -11.86
C GLN A 81 -4.37 -10.17 -11.04
N HIS A 82 -4.27 -10.00 -9.73
CA HIS A 82 -5.39 -10.14 -8.82
C HIS A 82 -5.38 -9.06 -7.74
N VAL A 83 -6.58 -8.61 -7.39
CA VAL A 83 -6.87 -7.86 -6.17
C VAL A 83 -7.57 -8.82 -5.22
N ILE A 84 -7.04 -8.93 -4.02
CA ILE A 84 -7.63 -9.75 -2.98
C ILE A 84 -7.85 -8.94 -1.71
N VAL A 85 -8.92 -9.31 -1.03
CA VAL A 85 -9.32 -8.78 0.27
C VAL A 85 -9.39 -9.95 1.22
N TYR A 86 -8.83 -9.81 2.41
CA TYR A 86 -8.87 -10.85 3.44
C TYR A 86 -9.47 -10.25 4.72
N ALA A 87 -10.39 -11.00 5.32
CA ALA A 87 -11.14 -10.58 6.48
C ALA A 87 -11.59 -11.78 7.31
N ALA A 88 -11.48 -11.66 8.63
CA ALA A 88 -11.84 -12.66 9.64
C ALA A 88 -11.20 -14.04 9.41
N THR A 89 -11.82 -14.88 8.58
CA THR A 89 -11.40 -16.24 8.21
C THR A 89 -11.56 -16.53 6.72
N SER A 90 -11.84 -15.51 5.91
CA SER A 90 -12.15 -15.64 4.48
C SER A 90 -11.30 -14.70 3.64
N THR A 91 -10.92 -15.16 2.46
CA THR A 91 -10.31 -14.31 1.43
C THR A 91 -11.30 -14.17 0.27
N TYR A 92 -11.27 -13.03 -0.37
CA TYR A 92 -12.11 -12.69 -1.49
C TYR A 92 -11.24 -12.15 -2.61
N LYS A 93 -11.52 -12.60 -3.83
CA LYS A 93 -10.84 -12.14 -5.04
C LYS A 93 -11.85 -11.40 -5.90
N ALA A 94 -11.48 -10.23 -6.42
CA ALA A 94 -12.30 -9.54 -7.39
C ALA A 94 -12.37 -10.35 -8.69
N ASP A 95 -13.54 -10.42 -9.32
CA ASP A 95 -13.67 -11.00 -10.65
C ASP A 95 -12.93 -10.14 -11.70
N ASN A 96 -12.65 -10.72 -12.87
CA ASN A 96 -11.88 -10.03 -13.91
C ASN A 96 -12.53 -8.74 -14.43
N ASN A 97 -13.84 -8.56 -14.22
CA ASN A 97 -14.55 -7.35 -14.62
C ASN A 97 -14.67 -6.31 -13.49
N LEU A 98 -14.16 -6.61 -12.28
CA LEU A 98 -14.27 -5.74 -11.10
C LEU A 98 -15.73 -5.39 -10.74
N THR A 99 -16.62 -6.36 -10.88
CA THR A 99 -18.07 -6.22 -10.61
C THR A 99 -18.54 -7.05 -9.41
N SER A 100 -17.78 -8.06 -9.01
CA SER A 100 -18.15 -8.95 -7.92
C SER A 100 -16.94 -9.51 -7.17
N TRP A 101 -17.17 -9.96 -5.94
CA TRP A 101 -16.19 -10.66 -5.12
C TRP A 101 -16.49 -12.15 -5.10
N LEU A 102 -15.49 -12.96 -5.41
CA LEU A 102 -15.54 -14.40 -5.36
C LEU A 102 -14.84 -14.87 -4.09
N LEU A 103 -15.45 -15.84 -3.38
CA LEU A 103 -14.78 -16.48 -2.25
C LEU A 103 -13.52 -17.17 -2.77
N TYR A 104 -12.39 -16.80 -2.17
CA TYR A 104 -11.06 -17.30 -2.49
C TYR A 104 -10.53 -18.02 -1.25
N ALA A 105 -10.12 -19.27 -1.42
CA ALA A 105 -9.51 -20.07 -0.36
C ALA A 105 -8.12 -20.49 -0.85
N PRO A 106 -7.11 -20.57 0.03
CA PRO A 106 -7.17 -20.50 1.50
C PRO A 106 -7.23 -19.07 2.09
N PHE A 107 -7.34 -18.94 3.41
CA PHE A 107 -7.23 -17.68 4.17
C PHE A 107 -5.82 -17.57 4.80
N PRO A 108 -5.16 -16.39 4.76
CA PRO A 108 -3.82 -16.23 5.32
C PRO A 108 -3.93 -16.25 6.86
N PRO A 109 -3.31 -17.22 7.55
CA PRO A 109 -3.56 -17.40 8.98
C PRO A 109 -2.83 -16.37 9.85
N THR A 110 -1.90 -15.57 9.29
CA THR A 110 -1.46 -14.30 9.88
C THR A 110 -1.47 -13.15 8.88
N THR A 111 -1.41 -11.93 9.39
CA THR A 111 -1.37 -10.67 8.64
C THR A 111 -0.17 -9.86 9.11
N PRO A 112 0.56 -9.15 8.23
CA PRO A 112 0.17 -8.69 6.88
C PRO A 112 0.50 -9.62 5.70
N VAL A 113 -0.05 -9.27 4.54
CA VAL A 113 0.05 -9.98 3.25
C VAL A 113 0.56 -9.01 2.18
N ILE A 114 1.35 -9.50 1.23
CA ILE A 114 1.90 -8.71 0.13
C ILE A 114 1.78 -9.43 -1.21
N GLY A 115 1.51 -8.71 -2.29
CA GLY A 115 1.51 -9.29 -3.64
C GLY A 115 2.91 -9.30 -4.23
N TYR A 116 3.29 -10.40 -4.88
CA TYR A 116 4.59 -10.58 -5.51
C TYR A 116 4.46 -11.36 -6.82
N ASN A 117 4.84 -10.76 -7.95
CA ASN A 117 4.63 -11.33 -9.28
C ASN A 117 3.16 -11.78 -9.49
N ASP A 118 2.94 -13.07 -9.75
CA ASP A 118 1.65 -13.73 -9.90
C ASP A 118 1.16 -14.44 -8.62
N THR A 119 1.93 -14.37 -7.53
CA THR A 119 1.59 -14.97 -6.23
C THR A 119 1.28 -13.91 -5.17
N PHE A 120 0.89 -14.40 -3.99
CA PHE A 120 0.79 -13.61 -2.78
C PHE A 120 1.53 -14.29 -1.64
N ILE A 121 2.10 -13.45 -0.80
CA ILE A 121 3.03 -13.82 0.26
C ILE A 121 2.45 -13.36 1.60
N SER A 122 2.52 -14.23 2.61
CA SER A 122 2.16 -13.91 4.00
C SER A 122 3.22 -14.45 4.96
N LEU A 123 3.26 -13.91 6.18
CA LEU A 123 4.01 -14.53 7.28
C LEU A 123 3.31 -15.83 7.71
N TYR A 124 4.04 -16.94 7.90
CA TYR A 124 3.58 -18.02 8.76
C TYR A 124 4.74 -18.86 9.33
N ASP A 125 4.45 -19.49 10.46
CA ASP A 125 5.38 -20.20 11.35
C ASP A 125 6.17 -21.33 10.69
N GLN A 126 7.40 -21.42 11.15
CA GLN A 126 8.45 -22.42 10.96
C GLN A 126 8.10 -23.69 10.15
N PHE A 127 9.00 -23.99 9.19
CA PHE A 127 9.24 -25.26 8.46
C PHE A 127 8.64 -25.42 7.04
N SER A 128 9.56 -25.37 6.06
CA SER A 128 9.60 -26.06 4.75
C SER A 128 9.00 -25.37 3.51
N LEU A 129 9.90 -25.05 2.57
CA LEU A 129 9.73 -24.55 1.19
C LEU A 129 9.12 -25.56 0.18
N SER A 130 8.40 -26.59 0.63
CA SER A 130 8.01 -27.70 -0.26
C SER A 130 6.71 -27.51 -1.07
N SER A 131 6.17 -26.29 -1.19
CA SER A 131 4.98 -26.05 -2.01
C SER A 131 5.05 -24.79 -2.88
N LEU A 132 6.16 -24.56 -3.56
CA LEU A 132 6.18 -23.70 -4.75
C LEU A 132 5.68 -24.54 -5.93
N GLN A 133 4.37 -24.58 -6.15
CA GLN A 133 3.68 -24.80 -7.43
C GLN A 133 2.20 -25.18 -7.21
N THR A 134 1.37 -24.23 -6.77
CA THR A 134 -0.04 -24.22 -7.18
C THR A 134 -0.54 -22.78 -7.19
N THR A 135 -0.99 -22.31 -8.36
CA THR A 135 -1.50 -20.97 -8.66
C THR A 135 -2.86 -20.68 -7.99
N SER A 136 -3.04 -21.12 -6.75
CA SER A 136 -4.29 -21.06 -5.98
C SER A 136 -4.07 -21.03 -4.45
N SER A 137 -2.85 -20.79 -3.96
CA SER A 137 -2.52 -20.78 -2.53
C SER A 137 -1.68 -19.56 -2.15
N TRP A 138 -1.80 -19.12 -0.91
CA TRP A 138 -0.81 -18.26 -0.28
C TRP A 138 0.50 -19.03 -0.17
N ASP A 139 1.61 -18.44 -0.60
CA ASP A 139 2.92 -19.07 -0.41
C ASP A 139 3.48 -18.61 0.94
N PRO A 140 3.44 -19.44 2.00
CA PRO A 140 4.09 -19.10 3.24
C PRO A 140 5.59 -18.99 2.99
N ILE A 141 6.18 -17.90 3.43
CA ILE A 141 7.62 -17.75 3.41
C ILE A 141 8.22 -18.50 4.59
N SER A 142 9.13 -19.44 4.31
CA SER A 142 10.11 -19.92 5.30
C SER A 142 11.46 -19.30 4.98
N ILE A 143 12.01 -18.49 5.89
CA ILE A 143 13.32 -17.83 5.73
C ILE A 143 14.39 -18.70 6.40
N PRO A 144 15.29 -19.35 5.64
CA PRO A 144 16.37 -20.11 6.24
C PRO A 144 17.26 -19.19 7.09
N GLY A 145 17.21 -19.39 8.40
CA GLY A 145 18.05 -18.66 9.36
C GLY A 145 17.40 -17.44 10.01
N ALA A 146 16.19 -17.02 9.62
CA ALA A 146 15.45 -16.04 10.42
C ALA A 146 14.72 -16.75 11.56
N THR A 147 14.82 -16.18 12.76
CA THR A 147 14.26 -16.79 13.97
C THR A 147 12.97 -16.13 14.44
N ASN A 148 12.78 -14.85 14.12
CA ASN A 148 11.60 -14.08 14.52
C ASN A 148 11.22 -13.02 13.46
N CYS A 149 10.78 -13.49 12.28
CA CYS A 149 10.22 -12.62 11.24
C CYS A 149 8.98 -11.89 11.76
N SER A 150 9.10 -10.59 11.98
CA SER A 150 8.03 -9.78 12.58
C SER A 150 7.25 -8.95 11.56
N PHE A 151 7.83 -8.68 10.38
CA PHE A 151 7.20 -7.80 9.40
C PHE A 151 7.65 -8.05 7.96
N ILE A 152 6.75 -7.83 6.98
CA ILE A 152 7.02 -7.93 5.53
C ILE A 152 6.61 -6.65 4.82
N PHE A 153 7.37 -6.25 3.79
CA PHE A 153 7.13 -5.02 3.06
C PHE A 153 7.75 -5.05 1.65
N ASN A 154 7.35 -4.10 0.80
CA ASN A 154 7.90 -3.94 -0.54
C ASN A 154 9.09 -2.98 -0.53
N GLY A 155 10.02 -3.16 -1.46
CA GLY A 155 11.05 -2.16 -1.80
C GLY A 155 10.75 -1.42 -3.10
N TYR A 156 11.60 -0.45 -3.45
CA TYR A 156 11.53 0.29 -4.71
C TYR A 156 11.74 -0.57 -5.96
N ASP A 157 12.35 -1.76 -5.82
CA ASP A 157 12.68 -2.65 -6.92
C ASP A 157 11.65 -3.78 -7.12
N GLY A 158 10.43 -3.59 -6.61
CA GLY A 158 9.34 -4.57 -6.72
C GLY A 158 9.58 -5.87 -5.96
N LYS A 159 10.63 -5.94 -5.14
CA LYS A 159 10.94 -7.10 -4.31
C LYS A 159 10.27 -7.00 -2.94
N VAL A 160 10.08 -8.18 -2.34
CA VAL A 160 9.59 -8.31 -0.98
C VAL A 160 10.76 -8.43 -0.02
N TYR A 161 10.64 -7.73 1.11
CA TYR A 161 11.58 -7.71 2.20
C TYR A 161 10.92 -8.18 3.48
N VAL A 162 11.73 -8.78 4.34
CA VAL A 162 11.28 -9.25 5.65
C VAL A 162 12.25 -8.78 6.72
N TYR A 163 11.70 -8.29 7.81
CA TYR A 163 12.45 -7.90 9.00
C TYR A 163 12.37 -9.01 10.05
N ASP A 164 13.54 -9.46 10.52
CA ASP A 164 13.70 -10.39 11.64
C ASP A 164 14.13 -9.58 12.86
N GLU A 165 13.24 -9.46 13.86
CA GLU A 165 13.42 -8.54 14.98
C GLU A 165 14.65 -8.88 15.83
N THR A 166 14.94 -10.17 16.01
CA THR A 166 16.09 -10.64 16.79
C THR A 166 16.91 -11.58 15.92
N PRO A 167 18.00 -11.10 15.27
CA PRO A 167 18.89 -10.00 15.68
C PRO A 167 18.82 -8.71 14.83
N SER A 168 17.64 -8.28 14.39
CA SER A 168 17.41 -7.06 13.58
C SER A 168 18.04 -7.13 12.18
N LEU A 169 17.66 -8.19 11.46
CA LEU A 169 18.14 -8.50 10.11
C LEU A 169 17.08 -8.18 9.06
N PHE A 170 17.55 -7.81 7.87
CA PHE A 170 16.72 -7.67 6.69
C PHE A 170 17.01 -8.78 5.70
N TRP A 171 15.94 -9.40 5.21
CA TRP A 171 15.97 -10.45 4.21
C TRP A 171 15.25 -9.99 2.95
N VAL A 172 15.69 -10.44 1.79
CA VAL A 172 15.03 -10.17 0.50
C VAL A 172 14.57 -11.47 -0.15
N PHE A 173 13.40 -11.40 -0.78
CA PHE A 173 12.83 -12.41 -1.65
C PHE A 173 13.06 -11.98 -3.09
N SER A 174 13.90 -12.72 -3.80
CA SER A 174 14.11 -12.51 -5.23
C SER A 174 14.00 -13.83 -5.98
N ASP A 175 12.93 -13.96 -6.76
CA ASP A 175 12.61 -14.94 -7.82
C ASP A 175 12.70 -16.43 -7.44
N SER A 176 13.79 -16.86 -6.80
CA SER A 176 14.06 -18.24 -6.40
C SER A 176 14.86 -18.40 -5.10
N ALA A 177 15.34 -17.31 -4.49
CA ALA A 177 16.17 -17.39 -3.29
C ALA A 177 15.80 -16.31 -2.25
N ILE A 178 16.00 -16.69 -0.99
CA ILE A 178 15.87 -15.81 0.17
C ILE A 178 17.26 -15.54 0.69
N GLN A 179 17.62 -14.28 0.83
CA GLN A 179 18.98 -13.89 1.19
C GLN A 179 18.96 -12.82 2.27
N MET A 180 19.83 -12.97 3.27
CA MET A 180 20.11 -11.89 4.21
C MET A 180 20.81 -10.77 3.44
N THR A 181 20.34 -9.55 3.64
CA THR A 181 20.85 -8.38 2.93
C THR A 181 21.78 -7.57 3.83
N ILE A 182 21.24 -7.00 4.89
CA ILE A 182 21.96 -6.22 5.88
C ILE A 182 21.35 -6.43 7.27
N SER A 183 22.02 -5.93 8.30
CA SER A 183 21.49 -5.80 9.66
C SER A 183 21.53 -4.33 10.10
N PHE A 184 20.74 -4.00 11.12
CA PHE A 184 21.09 -2.85 11.94
C PHE A 184 22.43 -3.08 12.64
N LEU A 185 23.18 -2.01 12.90
CA LEU A 185 24.39 -2.06 13.74
C LEU A 185 24.02 -2.11 15.23
N SER A 186 22.99 -1.36 15.59
CA SER A 186 22.35 -1.39 16.90
C SER A 186 20.90 -1.79 16.73
N SER A 187 20.53 -2.95 17.27
CA SER A 187 19.17 -3.48 17.20
C SER A 187 18.16 -2.43 17.68
N PRO A 188 17.26 -1.93 16.80
CA PRO A 188 16.14 -1.13 17.24
C PRO A 188 15.18 -2.13 17.90
N GLY A 189 15.18 -2.17 19.24
CA GLY A 189 14.38 -3.09 20.05
C GLY A 189 12.88 -2.80 19.95
N ILE A 190 12.32 -2.98 18.76
CA ILE A 190 10.95 -2.67 18.39
C ILE A 190 10.38 -3.71 17.42
N THR A 191 9.09 -3.98 17.57
CA THR A 191 8.28 -4.61 16.54
C THR A 191 7.75 -3.51 15.61
N PRO A 192 8.16 -3.48 14.33
CA PRO A 192 7.71 -2.43 13.42
C PRO A 192 6.25 -2.64 13.01
N ILE A 193 5.57 -1.54 12.74
CA ILE A 193 4.22 -1.51 12.15
C ILE A 193 4.24 -1.25 10.65
N GLY A 194 5.41 -0.89 10.12
CA GLY A 194 5.64 -0.58 8.72
C GLY A 194 7.13 -0.56 8.38
N GLY A 195 7.42 -0.63 7.09
CA GLY A 195 8.78 -0.65 6.56
C GLY A 195 8.83 -0.39 5.07
N TYR A 196 9.98 0.09 4.60
CA TYR A 196 10.24 0.33 3.18
C TYR A 196 11.73 0.20 2.88
N ARG A 197 12.08 -0.25 1.66
CA ARG A 197 13.46 -0.30 1.18
C ARG A 197 13.61 0.60 -0.04
N THR A 198 14.50 1.57 0.04
CA THR A 198 14.95 2.39 -1.10
C THR A 198 16.24 1.82 -1.67
N LYS A 199 16.80 2.48 -2.69
CA LYS A 199 18.09 2.09 -3.28
C LYS A 199 19.22 2.09 -2.26
N ASN A 200 19.16 2.99 -1.29
CA ASN A 200 20.27 3.29 -0.40
C ASN A 200 20.04 2.79 1.03
N TYR A 201 18.79 2.68 1.46
CA TYR A 201 18.46 2.45 2.86
C TYR A 201 17.26 1.52 3.07
N TYR A 202 17.23 0.96 4.28
CA TYR A 202 16.08 0.26 4.85
C TYR A 202 15.48 1.14 5.92
N TYR A 203 14.16 1.24 5.89
CA TYR A 203 13.35 2.02 6.82
C TYR A 203 12.38 1.08 7.53
N ILE A 204 12.26 1.25 8.84
CA ILE A 204 11.20 0.64 9.64
C ILE A 204 10.67 1.67 10.65
N TRP A 205 9.43 1.54 11.08
CA TRP A 205 8.84 2.44 12.07
C TRP A 205 7.94 1.72 13.05
N SER A 206 7.79 2.27 14.26
CA SER A 206 6.88 1.74 15.28
C SER A 206 6.00 2.85 15.87
N GLY A 207 4.74 2.51 16.16
CA GLY A 207 3.72 3.48 16.56
C GLY A 207 3.31 3.47 18.04
N ASN A 208 3.95 2.66 18.90
CA ASN A 208 3.58 2.56 20.32
C ASN A 208 4.80 2.36 21.23
N GLY A 209 5.01 3.28 22.18
CA GLY A 209 6.03 3.20 23.24
C GLY A 209 7.43 3.63 22.81
N ASN A 210 7.88 3.20 21.63
CA ASN A 210 9.17 3.57 21.02
C ASN A 210 8.95 4.31 19.68
N ASN A 211 8.10 5.34 19.74
CA ASN A 211 7.59 6.09 18.58
C ASN A 211 8.72 6.66 17.73
N SER A 212 9.14 5.94 16.71
CA SER A 212 10.24 6.40 15.90
C SER A 212 10.29 5.70 14.55
N ILE A 213 11.07 6.32 13.69
CA ILE A 213 11.42 5.89 12.36
C ILE A 213 12.91 5.64 12.40
N PHE A 214 13.30 4.45 11.98
CA PHE A 214 14.68 4.00 11.94
C PHE A 214 15.09 3.82 10.48
N ARG A 215 16.33 4.20 10.19
CA ARG A 215 16.96 4.02 8.88
C ARG A 215 18.32 3.37 9.05
N THR A 216 18.65 2.41 8.19
CA THR A 216 20.00 1.83 8.12
C THR A 216 20.41 1.49 6.70
N ASN A 217 21.72 1.46 6.46
CA ASN A 217 22.35 0.87 5.28
C ASN A 217 23.38 -0.21 5.67
N GLY A 218 23.37 -0.67 6.93
CA GLY A 218 24.34 -1.61 7.50
C GLY A 218 25.68 -1.00 7.91
N ILE A 219 25.87 0.31 7.72
CA ILE A 219 27.09 1.06 8.10
C ILE A 219 26.75 2.19 9.07
N THR A 220 25.57 2.80 8.93
CA THR A 220 25.10 3.87 9.81
C THR A 220 23.62 3.68 10.08
N ASP A 221 23.27 3.71 11.36
CA ASP A 221 21.89 3.71 11.81
C ASP A 221 21.46 5.14 12.16
N THR A 222 20.24 5.51 11.83
CA THR A 222 19.62 6.78 12.22
C THR A 222 18.28 6.51 12.89
N ASN A 223 18.05 7.15 14.03
CA ASN A 223 16.77 7.23 14.71
C ASN A 223 16.27 8.68 14.56
N PHE A 224 15.07 8.90 14.01
CA PHE A 224 14.57 10.25 13.70
C PHE A 224 13.80 10.92 14.85
N ASN A 225 13.46 10.20 15.92
CA ASN A 225 12.81 10.74 17.12
C ASN A 225 13.58 10.37 18.38
N THR A 226 14.75 10.99 18.55
CA THR A 226 15.62 10.70 19.70
C THR A 226 15.15 11.36 21.00
N THR A 227 14.30 12.40 20.93
CA THR A 227 13.85 13.17 22.10
C THR A 227 12.40 12.92 22.52
N ILE A 228 11.70 11.98 21.88
CA ILE A 228 10.29 11.65 22.15
C ILE A 228 9.36 12.86 21.95
N THR A 229 9.64 13.68 20.94
CA THR A 229 8.77 14.81 20.59
C THR A 229 7.41 14.30 20.08
N TRP A 230 7.43 13.22 19.31
CA TRP A 230 6.22 12.59 18.78
C TRP A 230 5.60 11.65 19.81
N THR A 231 4.32 11.88 20.12
CA THR A 231 3.54 11.03 21.02
C THR A 231 3.17 9.70 20.37
N SER A 232 3.02 9.67 19.04
CA SER A 232 2.88 8.45 18.25
C SER A 232 3.29 8.69 16.79
N VAL A 233 3.94 7.71 16.17
CA VAL A 233 4.08 7.61 14.71
C VAL A 233 2.90 6.78 14.21
N ILE A 234 2.00 7.39 13.45
CA ILE A 234 0.79 6.72 12.95
C ILE A 234 1.15 5.89 11.71
N ASP A 235 1.75 6.52 10.72
CA ASP A 235 2.25 5.83 9.53
C ASP A 235 3.35 6.63 8.83
N VAL A 236 4.09 5.99 7.92
CA VAL A 236 5.24 6.56 7.21
C VAL A 236 5.21 6.16 5.74
N ALA A 237 5.58 7.10 4.89
CA ALA A 237 5.73 6.91 3.46
C ALA A 237 7.11 7.44 3.07
N VAL A 238 7.84 6.63 2.31
CA VAL A 238 9.20 6.95 1.86
C VAL A 238 9.22 6.91 0.34
N THR A 239 9.69 7.98 -0.30
CA THR A 239 9.85 8.05 -1.75
C THR A 239 11.08 7.28 -2.20
N ASP A 240 11.18 7.01 -3.51
CA ASP A 240 12.28 6.20 -4.04
C ASP A 240 13.62 6.96 -3.95
N ASP A 241 13.56 8.30 -3.86
CA ASP A 241 14.67 9.23 -3.67
C ASP A 241 14.96 9.57 -2.18
N ASP A 242 14.55 8.70 -1.25
CA ASP A 242 14.86 8.76 0.19
C ASP A 242 14.20 9.90 0.99
N LYS A 243 13.21 10.63 0.44
CA LYS A 243 12.43 11.60 1.23
C LYS A 243 11.45 10.85 2.13
N ILE A 244 11.37 11.30 3.38
CA ILE A 244 10.59 10.66 4.43
C ILE A 244 9.41 11.55 4.80
N PHE A 245 8.21 11.00 4.76
CA PHE A 245 6.99 11.64 5.22
C PHE A 245 6.37 10.79 6.31
N ALA A 246 5.84 11.43 7.34
CA ALA A 246 5.21 10.73 8.46
C ALA A 246 3.91 11.42 8.84
N ILE A 247 2.91 10.62 9.19
CA ILE A 247 1.76 11.12 9.95
C ILE A 247 2.08 10.89 11.41
N ILE A 248 2.20 11.97 12.16
CA ILE A 248 2.55 11.94 13.58
C ILE A 248 1.42 12.53 14.42
N ASN A 249 1.28 12.00 15.63
CA ASN A 249 0.48 12.61 16.67
C ASN A 249 1.40 13.31 17.68
N GLU A 250 1.26 14.62 17.81
CA GLU A 250 1.94 15.45 18.80
C GLU A 250 0.90 15.98 19.79
N VAL A 251 0.78 15.32 20.94
CA VAL A 251 -0.08 15.74 22.06
C VAL A 251 -1.53 15.97 21.61
N GLY A 252 -2.05 15.09 20.75
CA GLY A 252 -3.41 15.13 20.22
C GLY A 252 -3.57 15.89 18.91
N ASN A 253 -2.51 16.49 18.35
CA ASN A 253 -2.54 17.08 17.01
C ASN A 253 -1.97 16.10 16.00
N ILE A 254 -2.78 15.68 15.04
CA ILE A 254 -2.36 14.77 13.96
C ILE A 254 -1.98 15.62 12.74
N SER A 255 -0.76 15.42 12.24
CA SER A 255 -0.27 16.15 11.08
C SER A 255 0.61 15.29 10.19
N LEU A 256 0.58 15.59 8.89
CA LEU A 256 1.57 15.12 7.95
C LEU A 256 2.79 16.03 8.05
N ILE A 257 3.97 15.42 8.21
CA ILE A 257 5.26 16.10 8.28
C ILE A 257 6.23 15.53 7.23
N GLN A 258 7.19 16.34 6.80
CA GLN A 258 8.39 15.88 6.09
C GLN A 258 9.58 15.88 7.04
N ILE A 259 10.33 14.78 7.09
CA ILE A 259 11.51 14.63 7.94
C ILE A 259 12.77 14.83 7.10
N HIS A 260 13.63 15.74 7.55
CA HIS A 260 14.91 16.07 6.90
C HIS A 260 16.11 15.49 7.66
N GLY A 261 15.94 15.24 8.96
CA GLY A 261 16.99 14.73 9.85
C GLY A 261 16.46 14.39 11.24
N ASP A 262 17.39 14.03 12.15
CA ASP A 262 17.06 13.74 13.55
C ASP A 262 16.45 14.97 14.23
N ASN A 263 15.20 14.85 14.68
CA ASN A 263 14.37 15.95 15.21
C ASN A 263 14.27 17.19 14.28
N ASP A 264 14.54 17.04 12.98
CA ASP A 264 14.41 18.10 11.97
C ASP A 264 13.30 17.72 10.99
N TYR A 265 12.17 18.42 11.09
CA TYR A 265 10.99 18.17 10.28
C TYR A 265 10.20 19.45 10.01
N THR A 266 9.44 19.42 8.93
CA THR A 266 8.53 20.50 8.52
C THR A 266 7.09 20.00 8.50
N PRO A 267 6.18 20.61 9.28
CA PRO A 267 4.75 20.34 9.14
C PRO A 267 4.24 20.75 7.76
N LEU A 268 3.47 19.85 7.14
CA LEU A 268 2.92 20.04 5.80
C LEU A 268 1.43 20.39 5.85
N ILE A 269 0.64 19.60 6.57
CA ILE A 269 -0.81 19.80 6.73
C ILE A 269 -1.31 19.20 8.05
N SER A 270 -2.26 19.88 8.70
CA SER A 270 -2.99 19.31 9.85
C SER A 270 -4.11 18.40 9.35
N LEU A 271 -4.20 17.21 9.93
CA LEU A 271 -5.20 16.19 9.60
C LEU A 271 -6.34 16.13 10.64
N GLY A 272 -6.25 16.92 11.71
CA GLY A 272 -7.22 16.97 12.80
C GLY A 272 -6.63 16.45 14.11
N ASN A 273 -7.50 16.07 15.04
CA ASN A 273 -7.11 15.63 16.38
C ASN A 273 -7.55 14.19 16.71
N VAL A 274 -8.25 13.55 15.78
CA VAL A 274 -8.84 12.21 15.91
C VAL A 274 -8.86 11.54 14.54
N GLY A 275 -8.96 10.21 14.53
CA GLY A 275 -8.98 9.40 13.31
C GLY A 275 -7.81 8.44 13.24
N ASN A 276 -7.95 7.43 12.39
CA ASN A 276 -6.87 6.51 12.02
C ASN A 276 -6.44 6.84 10.60
N PHE A 277 -5.14 6.79 10.33
CA PHE A 277 -4.59 7.14 9.03
C PHE A 277 -3.65 6.05 8.55
N ILE A 278 -3.64 5.84 7.24
CA ILE A 278 -2.66 5.01 6.53
C ILE A 278 -2.25 5.81 5.30
N MET A 279 -0.98 5.76 4.91
CA MET A 279 -0.51 6.46 3.73
C MET A 279 0.56 5.68 2.98
N ASP A 280 0.74 6.05 1.71
CA ASP A 280 1.85 5.54 0.92
C ASP A 280 2.20 6.51 -0.23
N CYS A 281 3.40 6.42 -0.80
CA CYS A 281 3.78 7.23 -1.96
C CYS A 281 3.24 6.63 -3.27
N LEU A 282 2.62 7.45 -4.12
CA LEU A 282 2.30 7.10 -5.51
C LEU A 282 3.49 7.33 -6.45
N ASP A 283 4.30 8.34 -6.15
CA ASP A 283 5.58 8.64 -6.80
C ASP A 283 6.41 9.55 -5.87
N ASP A 284 7.46 10.18 -6.39
CA ASP A 284 8.37 11.04 -5.62
C ASP A 284 7.76 12.40 -5.21
N ASP A 285 6.58 12.73 -5.75
CA ASP A 285 5.90 14.01 -5.58
C ASP A 285 4.49 13.89 -4.98
N ASN A 286 3.92 12.68 -4.89
CA ASN A 286 2.53 12.46 -4.50
C ASN A 286 2.40 11.36 -3.44
N ILE A 287 1.68 11.70 -2.37
CA ILE A 287 1.34 10.78 -1.27
C ILE A 287 -0.16 10.55 -1.30
N VAL A 288 -0.58 9.28 -1.28
CA VAL A 288 -1.96 8.93 -1.01
C VAL A 288 -2.17 8.78 0.49
N ILE A 289 -3.24 9.38 1.01
CA ILE A 289 -3.60 9.31 2.42
C ILE A 289 -5.03 8.81 2.53
N ALA A 290 -5.21 7.82 3.39
CA ALA A 290 -6.48 7.22 3.75
C ALA A 290 -6.80 7.50 5.22
N SER A 291 -8.07 7.73 5.52
CA SER A 291 -8.57 7.95 6.88
C SER A 291 -9.83 7.16 7.17
N TYR A 292 -9.93 6.70 8.41
CA TYR A 292 -11.11 6.07 9.01
C TYR A 292 -11.48 6.73 10.34
N GLY A 293 -12.74 7.09 10.50
CA GLY A 293 -13.28 7.58 11.77
C GLY A 293 -12.78 8.96 12.17
N ASN A 294 -12.50 9.84 11.21
CA ASN A 294 -12.12 11.23 11.46
C ASN A 294 -13.32 12.20 11.26
N PRO A 295 -14.06 12.55 12.32
CA PRO A 295 -15.24 13.42 12.19
C PRO A 295 -14.94 14.91 12.07
N SER A 296 -13.71 15.35 12.34
CA SER A 296 -13.37 16.78 12.50
C SER A 296 -12.16 17.25 11.67
N GLY A 297 -11.71 16.43 10.72
CA GLY A 297 -10.62 16.73 9.80
C GLY A 297 -10.85 16.11 8.41
N TYR A 298 -9.77 15.64 7.78
CA TYR A 298 -9.86 14.94 6.50
C TYR A 298 -10.21 13.47 6.71
N ASN A 299 -11.39 13.07 6.24
CA ASN A 299 -11.80 11.67 6.19
C ASN A 299 -11.80 11.15 4.76
N GLY A 300 -11.58 9.85 4.60
CA GLY A 300 -11.62 9.16 3.32
C GLY A 300 -10.29 9.09 2.59
N LEU A 301 -10.28 9.17 1.26
CA LEU A 301 -9.10 8.97 0.41
C LEU A 301 -8.76 10.24 -0.37
N PHE A 302 -7.51 10.68 -0.29
CA PHE A 302 -7.05 11.87 -1.01
C PHE A 302 -5.56 11.77 -1.36
N ILE A 303 -5.15 12.52 -2.39
CA ILE A 303 -3.77 12.61 -2.87
C ILE A 303 -3.21 13.99 -2.53
N TYR A 304 -2.12 13.99 -1.79
CA TYR A 304 -1.36 15.18 -1.41
C TYR A 304 -0.15 15.35 -2.32
N ASN A 305 -0.03 16.52 -2.94
CA ASN A 305 1.13 16.90 -3.73
C ASN A 305 2.17 17.57 -2.83
N ILE A 306 3.36 16.97 -2.76
CA ILE A 306 4.47 17.38 -1.92
C ILE A 306 4.99 18.76 -2.35
N ASN A 307 5.16 18.99 -3.66
CA ASN A 307 5.77 20.20 -4.19
C ASN A 307 4.85 21.41 -4.06
N ASP A 308 3.59 21.23 -4.41
CA ASP A 308 2.55 22.28 -4.33
C ASP A 308 2.02 22.46 -2.90
N LYS A 309 2.35 21.53 -1.99
CA LYS A 309 1.92 21.51 -0.59
C LYS A 309 0.41 21.58 -0.40
N LYS A 310 -0.34 20.87 -1.24
CA LYS A 310 -1.81 20.89 -1.24
C LYS A 310 -2.40 19.51 -1.53
N ILE A 311 -3.65 19.31 -1.14
CA ILE A 311 -4.45 18.19 -1.63
C ILE A 311 -4.79 18.48 -3.10
N GLU A 312 -4.32 17.63 -3.99
CA GLU A 312 -4.52 17.77 -5.44
C GLU A 312 -5.79 17.06 -5.91
N ASN A 313 -6.08 15.90 -5.33
CA ASN A 313 -7.29 15.14 -5.63
C ASN A 313 -7.94 14.62 -4.35
N PHE A 314 -9.25 14.84 -4.23
CA PHE A 314 -10.07 14.33 -3.14
C PHE A 314 -11.05 13.30 -3.71
N ILE A 315 -10.85 12.03 -3.38
CA ILE A 315 -11.48 10.91 -4.09
C ILE A 315 -12.79 10.50 -3.41
N THR A 316 -12.80 10.39 -2.07
CA THR A 316 -14.01 10.06 -1.31
C THR A 316 -13.93 10.56 0.13
N THR A 317 -15.08 10.81 0.75
CA THR A 317 -15.23 11.09 2.18
C THR A 317 -15.57 9.83 3.00
N GLN A 318 -15.85 8.71 2.34
CA GLN A 318 -16.19 7.45 3.00
C GLN A 318 -15.00 6.91 3.78
N ASP A 319 -15.28 6.21 4.87
CA ASP A 319 -14.28 5.59 5.73
C ASP A 319 -13.42 4.59 4.95
N ILE A 320 -12.10 4.83 4.86
CA ILE A 320 -11.17 3.91 4.19
C ILE A 320 -10.57 2.98 5.22
N ILE A 321 -10.93 1.70 5.12
CA ILE A 321 -10.56 0.70 6.11
C ILE A 321 -9.28 -0.06 5.76
N ALA A 322 -8.82 0.02 4.50
CA ALA A 322 -7.53 -0.47 4.08
C ALA A 322 -7.09 0.13 2.75
N ILE A 323 -5.77 0.24 2.57
CA ILE A 323 -5.15 0.59 1.30
C ILE A 323 -3.98 -0.36 1.00
N TYR A 324 -3.65 -0.49 -0.27
CA TYR A 324 -2.43 -1.11 -0.75
C TYR A 324 -1.95 -0.40 -2.00
N VAL A 325 -0.67 0.00 -2.02
CA VAL A 325 -0.01 0.56 -3.21
C VAL A 325 1.10 -0.41 -3.63
N PRO A 326 0.90 -1.22 -4.67
CA PRO A 326 1.96 -2.05 -5.19
C PRO A 326 3.15 -1.22 -5.69
N ARG A 327 4.35 -1.77 -5.53
CA ARG A 327 5.63 -1.12 -5.86
C ARG A 327 6.39 -1.84 -6.98
N PHE A 328 5.70 -2.59 -7.83
CA PHE A 328 6.26 -3.22 -9.03
C PHE A 328 6.58 -2.22 -10.14
#